data_AF-A0A2A2QYK8-F1
#
_entry.id   AF-A0A2A2QYK8-F1
#
_cell.length_a   1.000
_cell.length_b   1.000
_cell.length_c   1.000
_cell.angle_alpha   90.00
_cell.angle_beta   90.00
_cell.angle_gamma   90.00
#
_symmetry.space_group_name_H-M   'P 1'
#
loop_
_entity.id
_entity.type
_entity.pdbx_description
1 polymer ?
#
loop_
_entity_poly.entity_id
_entity_poly.type
_entity_poly.pdbx_seq_one_letter_code
_entity_poly.pdbx_strand_id
1 'polypeptide(L)'
;MTAWLQSLDAALFRSINQSLSNPFFDWLMPVLSGNKFFVPAVIVASVWLIWKQRTKGALCVVFILLAVALGDPLIINSIKHAVGRPRPFVPMPESITLVGRTSSFSLPSAHAANMAAAAMVAFLFFRGSWRFMVPLAAGVAFSRVYNGVHYVSDVLLGATLGAGYAALLVWGLDRCWGWVGRQWFPLWWAQLPSLCDFNSRPISPSQSTPSSQLSTPNSQLLSLHWLRLGYIVIAIFFLARLAYIGSSTIELSEDEAYQWQWSKHPALAYYSKPPGIAVAQWIGTHLWGDTAFGVRFLAPCVTALMSVLLLRFFAREATAKLGLFVVFAATTTPLLSVGAVLMTVDCLSVLFWTLAMLNGWQAVRSTDAHVRSTPTRTWASALQPWLLTGLWLALGFLSKNTNAFQLACFALFFVLWKPARAQLRTTGPWLALGVVALAVLPQLIWNAQHGWATVEHLHNRAGLAQAWKFTPNYLIDFVAAELALLNPAFLALIFGGVLATFFSLSPTGGEGRGE
;
A
#
# COMPACT_ATOMS: atom_id res chain seq x y z
N MET A 1 27.24 -18.85 -38.71
CA MET A 1 27.46 -18.97 -37.25
C MET A 1 26.15 -19.23 -36.48
N THR A 2 25.03 -18.58 -36.83
CA THR A 2 23.72 -18.75 -36.16
C THR A 2 23.09 -20.13 -36.32
N ALA A 3 23.12 -20.72 -37.52
CA ALA A 3 22.54 -22.04 -37.79
C ALA A 3 23.24 -23.17 -37.00
N TRP A 4 24.56 -23.08 -36.85
CA TRP A 4 25.34 -24.04 -36.07
C TRP A 4 24.93 -24.02 -34.58
N LEU A 5 24.80 -22.83 -33.98
CA LEU A 5 24.35 -22.68 -32.60
C LEU A 5 22.94 -23.25 -32.38
N GLN A 6 22.01 -23.02 -33.32
CA GLN A 6 20.66 -23.58 -33.26
C GLN A 6 20.68 -25.11 -33.34
N SER A 7 21.51 -25.68 -34.21
CA SER A 7 21.65 -27.13 -34.35
C SER A 7 22.23 -27.78 -33.09
N LEU A 8 23.22 -27.13 -32.45
CA LEU A 8 23.82 -27.59 -31.21
C LEU A 8 22.81 -27.57 -30.06
N ASP A 9 22.07 -26.47 -29.92
CA ASP A 9 21.08 -26.32 -28.86
C ASP A 9 19.90 -27.29 -29.01
N ALA A 10 19.50 -27.60 -30.25
CA ALA A 10 18.55 -28.65 -30.57
C ALA A 10 19.08 -30.07 -30.26
N ALA A 11 20.36 -30.33 -30.54
CA ALA A 11 20.99 -31.61 -30.22
C ALA A 11 21.09 -31.82 -28.71
N LEU A 12 21.50 -30.80 -27.96
CA LEU A 12 21.55 -30.82 -26.49
C LEU A 12 20.15 -31.00 -25.89
N PHE A 13 19.15 -30.29 -26.42
CA PHE A 13 17.76 -30.46 -26.01
C PHE A 13 17.29 -31.91 -26.19
N ARG A 14 17.49 -32.50 -27.38
CA ARG A 14 17.07 -33.90 -27.65
C ARG A 14 17.78 -34.89 -26.74
N SER A 15 19.09 -34.73 -26.52
CA SER A 15 19.85 -35.57 -25.60
C SER A 15 19.26 -35.56 -24.18
N ILE A 16 18.90 -34.38 -23.66
CA ILE A 16 18.33 -34.26 -22.31
C ILE A 16 16.88 -34.73 -22.26
N ASN A 17 16.02 -34.27 -23.18
CA ASN A 17 14.58 -34.52 -23.14
C ASN A 17 14.21 -35.95 -23.54
N GLN A 18 14.93 -36.55 -24.49
CA GLN A 18 14.60 -37.88 -25.01
C GLN A 18 15.47 -38.97 -24.40
N SER A 19 16.79 -38.76 -24.30
CA SER A 19 17.70 -39.84 -23.88
C SER A 19 17.79 -40.05 -22.37
N LEU A 20 17.43 -39.04 -21.56
CA LEU A 20 17.42 -39.15 -20.09
C LEU A 20 16.04 -39.46 -19.50
N SER A 21 15.00 -39.57 -20.35
CA SER A 21 13.63 -39.79 -19.89
C SER A 21 13.49 -41.15 -19.20
N ASN A 22 12.96 -41.15 -17.97
CA ASN A 22 12.64 -42.35 -17.21
C ASN A 22 11.61 -42.05 -16.11
N PRO A 23 10.91 -43.06 -15.56
CA PRO A 23 9.81 -42.86 -14.62
C PRO A 23 10.17 -42.05 -13.36
N PHE A 24 11.42 -42.15 -12.87
CA PHE A 24 11.85 -41.41 -11.70
C PHE A 24 12.04 -39.92 -12.00
N PHE A 25 12.76 -39.58 -13.08
CA PHE A 25 12.95 -38.18 -13.46
C PHE A 25 11.68 -37.54 -14.02
N ASP A 26 10.78 -38.31 -14.65
CA ASP A 26 9.50 -37.82 -15.12
C ASP A 26 8.58 -37.37 -13.97
N TRP A 27 8.73 -37.97 -12.80
CA TRP A 27 8.07 -37.52 -11.57
C TRP A 27 8.80 -36.34 -10.90
N LEU A 28 10.13 -36.40 -10.82
CA LEU A 28 10.93 -35.42 -10.06
C LEU A 28 11.02 -34.04 -10.74
N MET A 29 11.23 -34.00 -12.05
CA MET A 29 11.53 -32.75 -12.79
C MET A 29 10.34 -31.76 -12.84
N PRO A 30 9.08 -32.20 -12.97
CA PRO A 30 7.92 -31.33 -12.79
C PRO A 30 7.80 -30.77 -11.37
N VAL A 31 8.13 -31.57 -10.35
CA VAL A 31 8.08 -31.14 -8.94
C VAL A 31 9.15 -30.08 -8.64
N LEU A 32 10.38 -30.27 -9.14
CA LEU A 32 11.50 -29.34 -8.92
C LEU A 32 11.25 -27.94 -9.49
N SER A 33 10.52 -27.82 -10.60
CA SER A 33 10.18 -26.52 -11.20
C SER A 33 8.73 -26.09 -11.00
N GLY A 34 7.99 -26.79 -10.14
CA GLY A 34 6.57 -26.53 -9.87
C GLY A 34 6.32 -25.63 -8.66
N ASN A 35 5.33 -24.74 -8.76
CA ASN A 35 5.03 -23.76 -7.72
C ASN A 35 4.42 -24.34 -6.43
N LYS A 36 3.76 -25.52 -6.50
CA LYS A 36 2.95 -26.10 -5.40
C LYS A 36 3.73 -26.28 -4.10
N PHE A 37 4.95 -26.80 -4.18
CA PHE A 37 5.82 -27.02 -3.01
C PHE A 37 6.87 -25.91 -2.86
N PHE A 38 7.21 -25.23 -3.95
CA PHE A 38 8.23 -24.19 -3.96
C PHE A 38 7.81 -22.96 -3.14
N VAL A 39 6.59 -22.45 -3.31
CA VAL A 39 6.14 -21.24 -2.60
C VAL A 39 6.10 -21.45 -1.08
N PRO A 40 5.48 -22.53 -0.54
CA PRO A 40 5.55 -22.81 0.90
C PRO A 40 6.99 -22.97 1.42
N ALA A 41 7.87 -23.65 0.67
CA ALA A 41 9.27 -23.82 1.06
C ALA A 41 10.02 -22.48 1.13
N VAL A 42 9.81 -21.57 0.18
CA VAL A 42 10.37 -20.21 0.19
C VAL A 42 9.83 -19.40 1.37
N ILE A 43 8.54 -19.50 1.70
CA ILE A 43 7.96 -18.82 2.87
C ILE A 43 8.62 -19.32 4.16
N VAL A 44 8.70 -20.64 4.34
CA VAL A 44 9.33 -21.25 5.53
C VAL A 44 10.81 -20.85 5.62
N ALA A 45 11.55 -20.92 4.52
CA ALA A 45 12.96 -20.51 4.48
C ALA A 45 13.12 -19.01 4.80
N SER A 46 12.25 -18.16 4.29
CA SER A 46 12.26 -16.71 4.55
C SER A 46 11.98 -16.42 6.01
N VAL A 47 10.94 -17.03 6.60
CA VAL A 47 10.60 -16.88 8.02
C VAL A 47 11.75 -17.37 8.90
N TRP A 48 12.31 -18.54 8.60
CA TRP A 48 13.46 -19.09 9.33
C TRP A 48 14.68 -18.17 9.23
N LEU A 49 14.97 -17.63 8.04
CA LEU A 49 16.10 -16.72 7.83
C LEU A 49 15.92 -15.41 8.60
N ILE A 50 14.71 -14.83 8.58
CA ILE A 50 14.37 -13.63 9.35
C ILE A 50 14.49 -13.91 10.85
N TRP A 51 13.99 -15.03 11.32
CA TRP A 51 14.05 -15.40 12.74
C TRP A 51 15.49 -15.60 13.22
N LYS A 52 16.30 -16.36 12.47
CA LYS A 52 17.67 -16.72 12.86
C LYS A 52 18.68 -15.59 12.64
N GLN A 53 18.58 -14.85 11.54
CA GLN A 53 19.56 -13.84 11.12
C GLN A 53 19.07 -12.40 11.29
N ARG A 54 17.83 -12.21 11.79
CA ARG A 54 17.22 -10.89 12.10
C ARG A 54 17.32 -9.94 10.88
N THR A 55 17.88 -8.75 11.07
CA THR A 55 18.03 -7.71 10.04
C THR A 55 18.73 -8.22 8.78
N LYS A 56 19.79 -9.02 8.94
CA LYS A 56 20.54 -9.59 7.81
C LYS A 56 19.67 -10.56 6.98
N GLY A 57 18.88 -11.39 7.68
CA GLY A 57 17.93 -12.29 7.03
C GLY A 57 16.79 -11.55 6.34
N ALA A 58 16.22 -10.55 7.01
CA ALA A 58 15.17 -9.71 6.44
C ALA A 58 15.62 -8.97 5.18
N LEU A 59 16.81 -8.36 5.21
CA LEU A 59 17.35 -7.69 4.03
C LEU A 59 17.61 -8.69 2.90
N CYS A 60 18.20 -9.85 3.16
CA CYS A 60 18.37 -10.89 2.15
C CYS A 60 17.04 -11.28 1.47
N VAL A 61 15.97 -11.48 2.25
CA VAL A 61 14.63 -11.80 1.71
C VAL A 61 14.09 -10.64 0.87
N VAL A 62 14.18 -9.40 1.37
CA VAL A 62 13.72 -8.20 0.64
C VAL A 62 14.45 -8.06 -0.70
N PHE A 63 15.77 -8.24 -0.73
CA PHE A 63 16.55 -8.18 -1.96
C PHE A 63 16.19 -9.29 -2.95
N ILE A 64 15.92 -10.51 -2.48
CA ILE A 64 15.44 -11.60 -3.34
C ILE A 64 14.08 -11.24 -3.94
N LEU A 65 13.15 -10.77 -3.12
CA LEU A 65 11.80 -10.38 -3.57
C LEU A 65 11.87 -9.24 -4.59
N LEU A 66 12.67 -8.21 -4.33
CA LEU A 66 12.88 -7.10 -5.27
C LEU A 66 13.51 -7.57 -6.58
N ALA A 67 14.54 -8.42 -6.52
CA ALA A 67 15.20 -8.94 -7.72
C ALA A 67 14.24 -9.73 -8.60
N VAL A 68 13.41 -10.59 -8.01
CA VAL A 68 12.41 -11.38 -8.75
C VAL A 68 11.26 -10.51 -9.26
N ALA A 69 10.69 -9.64 -8.40
CA ALA A 69 9.55 -8.80 -8.74
C ALA A 69 9.87 -7.75 -9.82
N LEU A 70 11.11 -7.27 -9.89
CA LEU A 70 11.55 -6.33 -10.92
C LEU A 70 12.12 -7.07 -12.13
N GLY A 71 12.92 -8.11 -11.93
CA GLY A 71 13.67 -8.79 -12.99
C GLY A 71 12.78 -9.50 -14.01
N ASP A 72 11.76 -10.22 -13.56
CA ASP A 72 10.89 -10.99 -14.47
C ASP A 72 10.05 -10.07 -15.39
N PRO A 73 9.22 -9.15 -14.87
CA PRO A 73 8.38 -8.31 -15.75
C PRO A 73 9.19 -7.28 -16.56
N LEU A 74 10.25 -6.68 -16.00
CA LEU A 74 10.97 -5.59 -16.67
C LEU A 74 12.05 -6.08 -17.64
N ILE A 75 12.74 -7.19 -17.31
CA ILE A 75 13.89 -7.66 -18.09
C ILE A 75 13.53 -8.92 -18.87
N ILE A 76 13.13 -9.98 -18.16
CA ILE A 76 12.94 -11.29 -18.79
C ILE A 76 11.76 -11.26 -19.78
N ASN A 77 10.62 -10.71 -19.36
CA ASN A 77 9.44 -10.65 -20.22
C ASN A 77 9.66 -9.70 -21.42
N SER A 78 10.31 -8.56 -21.20
CA SER A 78 10.67 -7.62 -22.27
C SER A 78 11.56 -8.27 -23.33
N ILE A 79 12.64 -8.95 -22.93
CA ILE A 79 13.52 -9.67 -23.87
C ILE A 79 12.75 -10.79 -24.56
N LYS A 80 11.88 -11.47 -23.82
CA LYS A 80 11.09 -12.59 -24.34
C LYS A 80 10.16 -12.16 -25.48
N HIS A 81 9.48 -11.04 -25.34
CA HIS A 81 8.65 -10.47 -26.40
C HIS A 81 9.48 -9.86 -27.54
N ALA A 82 10.65 -9.30 -27.24
CA ALA A 82 11.53 -8.73 -28.26
C ALA A 82 12.17 -9.81 -29.17
N VAL A 83 12.53 -10.98 -28.61
CA VAL A 83 13.18 -12.05 -29.37
C VAL A 83 12.18 -13.02 -30.00
N GLY A 84 11.04 -13.29 -29.33
CA GLY A 84 9.96 -14.10 -29.91
C GLY A 84 10.32 -15.56 -30.20
N ARG A 85 11.30 -16.15 -29.50
CA ARG A 85 11.77 -17.51 -29.78
C ARG A 85 10.67 -18.56 -29.48
N PRO A 86 10.33 -19.45 -30.44
CA PRO A 86 9.36 -20.51 -30.21
C PRO A 86 9.90 -21.55 -29.21
N ARG A 87 8.98 -22.17 -28.46
CA ARG A 87 9.29 -23.25 -27.51
C ARG A 87 9.76 -24.52 -28.25
N PRO A 88 10.60 -25.38 -27.64
CA PRO A 88 11.07 -26.61 -28.28
C PRO A 88 9.96 -27.51 -28.84
N PHE A 89 8.84 -27.61 -28.13
CA PHE A 89 7.71 -28.44 -28.54
C PHE A 89 6.92 -27.96 -29.77
N VAL A 90 7.22 -26.75 -30.27
CA VAL A 90 6.56 -26.21 -31.47
C VAL A 90 7.21 -26.77 -32.75
N PRO A 91 8.52 -26.61 -32.99
CA PRO A 91 9.19 -27.20 -34.15
C PRO A 91 9.54 -28.68 -33.98
N MET A 92 9.46 -29.24 -32.76
CA MET A 92 9.75 -30.67 -32.47
C MET A 92 8.54 -31.33 -31.81
N PRO A 93 7.53 -31.77 -32.58
CA PRO A 93 6.32 -32.42 -32.06
C PRO A 93 6.60 -33.66 -31.22
N GLU A 94 7.73 -34.34 -31.46
CA GLU A 94 8.22 -35.51 -30.75
C GLU A 94 8.78 -35.22 -29.34
N SER A 95 8.83 -33.96 -28.93
CA SER A 95 9.30 -33.58 -27.59
C SER A 95 8.37 -34.10 -26.48
N ILE A 96 8.99 -34.61 -25.41
CA ILE A 96 8.28 -35.06 -24.21
C ILE A 96 7.97 -33.83 -23.36
N THR A 97 6.71 -33.41 -23.31
CA THR A 97 6.25 -32.29 -22.49
C THR A 97 5.55 -32.79 -21.23
N LEU A 98 6.25 -32.77 -20.10
CA LEU A 98 5.75 -33.23 -18.80
C LEU A 98 5.00 -32.15 -18.01
N VAL A 99 5.11 -30.91 -18.47
CA VAL A 99 4.37 -29.76 -17.95
C VAL A 99 3.53 -29.18 -19.09
N GLY A 100 2.39 -28.57 -18.75
CA GLY A 100 1.44 -28.05 -19.74
C GLY A 100 2.08 -27.12 -20.78
N ARG A 101 1.62 -27.24 -22.04
CA ARG A 101 2.11 -26.41 -23.16
C ARG A 101 1.54 -25.00 -23.04
N THR A 102 2.41 -24.01 -22.84
CA THR A 102 2.03 -22.59 -22.76
C THR A 102 2.17 -21.89 -24.11
N SER A 103 1.38 -20.85 -24.38
CA SER A 103 1.51 -20.01 -25.58
C SER A 103 2.68 -19.00 -25.54
N SER A 104 3.37 -18.89 -24.40
CA SER A 104 4.48 -17.92 -24.23
C SER A 104 5.79 -18.36 -24.90
N PHE A 105 6.64 -17.39 -25.28
CA PHE A 105 7.97 -17.64 -25.88
C PHE A 105 8.98 -18.28 -24.90
N SER A 106 10.06 -18.86 -25.45
CA SER A 106 11.00 -19.70 -24.71
C SER A 106 12.19 -18.93 -24.10
N LEU A 107 12.77 -17.98 -24.82
CA LEU A 107 14.01 -17.29 -24.44
C LEU A 107 13.70 -15.92 -23.81
N PRO A 108 14.26 -15.55 -22.65
CA PRO A 108 14.96 -16.37 -21.66
C PRO A 108 14.02 -17.14 -20.73
N SER A 109 14.56 -18.11 -20.00
CA SER A 109 13.83 -18.86 -18.97
C SER A 109 13.67 -18.06 -17.67
N ALA A 110 12.43 -17.69 -17.32
CA ALA A 110 12.10 -16.98 -16.08
C ALA A 110 12.41 -17.79 -14.81
N HIS A 111 12.17 -19.10 -14.82
CA HIS A 111 12.48 -19.95 -13.67
C HIS A 111 13.99 -20.01 -13.42
N ALA A 112 14.79 -20.12 -14.48
CA ALA A 112 16.26 -20.09 -14.38
C ALA A 112 16.75 -18.73 -13.88
N ALA A 113 16.19 -17.63 -14.40
CA ALA A 113 16.53 -16.28 -13.99
C ALA A 113 16.21 -16.03 -12.50
N ASN A 114 15.00 -16.36 -12.06
CA ASN A 114 14.57 -16.15 -10.68
C ASN A 114 15.41 -16.95 -9.68
N MET A 115 15.74 -18.21 -10.01
CA MET A 115 16.59 -19.04 -9.15
C MET A 115 18.04 -18.54 -9.10
N ALA A 116 18.59 -18.11 -10.24
CA ALA A 116 19.93 -17.54 -10.28
C ALA A 116 20.02 -16.18 -9.56
N ALA A 117 18.98 -15.34 -9.69
CA ALA A 117 18.87 -14.09 -8.94
C ALA A 117 18.82 -14.35 -7.42
N ALA A 118 17.97 -15.28 -6.97
CA ALA A 118 17.90 -15.68 -5.57
C ALA A 118 19.24 -16.24 -5.06
N ALA A 119 19.90 -17.09 -5.85
CA ALA A 119 21.21 -17.65 -5.53
C ALA A 119 22.29 -16.56 -5.41
N MET A 120 22.30 -15.57 -6.32
CA MET A 120 23.24 -14.45 -6.28
C MET A 120 23.04 -13.59 -5.03
N VAL A 121 21.81 -13.18 -4.72
CA VAL A 121 21.53 -12.40 -3.50
C VAL A 121 21.93 -13.18 -2.26
N ALA A 122 21.53 -14.45 -2.17
CA ALA A 122 21.89 -15.31 -1.04
C ALA A 122 23.42 -15.44 -0.90
N PHE A 123 24.16 -15.53 -2.01
CA PHE A 123 25.63 -15.59 -2.00
C PHE A 123 26.26 -14.30 -1.46
N LEU A 124 25.76 -13.14 -1.87
CA LEU A 124 26.26 -11.84 -1.43
C LEU A 124 26.05 -11.62 0.09
N PHE A 125 24.91 -12.06 0.63
CA PHE A 125 24.64 -11.96 2.08
C PHE A 125 25.30 -13.09 2.89
N PHE A 126 25.27 -14.31 2.36
CA PHE A 126 25.75 -15.52 3.02
C PHE A 126 26.68 -16.26 2.06
N ARG A 127 27.98 -15.95 2.11
CA ARG A 127 28.97 -16.52 1.18
C ARG A 127 28.93 -18.04 1.11
N GLY A 128 28.60 -18.74 2.20
CA GLY A 128 28.49 -20.21 2.21
C GLY A 128 27.27 -20.78 1.46
N SER A 129 26.33 -19.94 1.02
CA SER A 129 25.08 -20.39 0.40
C SER A 129 25.23 -21.00 -0.98
N TRP A 130 26.35 -20.74 -1.67
CA TRP A 130 26.62 -21.31 -2.98
C TRP A 130 26.54 -22.85 -2.98
N ARG A 131 26.90 -23.49 -1.85
CA ARG A 131 26.90 -24.95 -1.68
C ARG A 131 25.52 -25.60 -1.88
N PHE A 132 24.44 -24.86 -1.62
CA PHE A 132 23.08 -25.36 -1.78
C PHE A 132 22.30 -24.60 -2.86
N MET A 133 22.49 -23.29 -2.99
CA MET A 133 21.75 -22.48 -3.96
C MET A 133 22.17 -22.73 -5.40
N VAL A 134 23.47 -22.95 -5.67
CA VAL A 134 23.94 -23.20 -7.04
C VAL A 134 23.46 -24.57 -7.54
N PRO A 135 23.60 -25.68 -6.79
CA PRO A 135 23.00 -26.96 -7.20
C PRO A 135 21.48 -26.88 -7.37
N LEU A 136 20.78 -26.17 -6.48
CA LEU A 136 19.34 -25.98 -6.59
C LEU A 136 18.95 -25.21 -7.85
N ALA A 137 19.61 -24.08 -8.13
CA ALA A 137 19.37 -23.29 -9.33
C ALA A 137 19.70 -24.07 -10.60
N ALA A 138 20.79 -24.85 -10.60
CA ALA A 138 21.17 -25.73 -11.69
C ALA A 138 20.15 -26.87 -11.90
N GLY A 139 19.62 -27.45 -10.82
CA GLY A 139 18.57 -28.47 -10.87
C GLY A 139 17.26 -27.94 -11.44
N VAL A 140 16.82 -26.74 -11.01
CA VAL A 140 15.66 -26.08 -11.59
C VAL A 140 15.91 -25.77 -13.07
N ALA A 141 17.05 -25.19 -13.40
CA ALA A 141 17.48 -24.93 -14.78
C ALA A 141 17.40 -26.18 -15.66
N PHE A 142 18.01 -27.28 -15.22
CA PHE A 142 18.00 -28.56 -15.91
C PHE A 142 16.57 -29.11 -16.09
N SER A 143 15.75 -29.05 -15.04
CA SER A 143 14.36 -29.53 -15.11
C SER A 143 13.53 -28.80 -16.18
N ARG A 144 13.84 -27.53 -16.49
CA ARG A 144 13.15 -26.78 -17.54
C ARG A 144 13.46 -27.29 -18.95
N VAL A 145 14.68 -27.78 -19.17
CA VAL A 145 15.08 -28.42 -20.44
C VAL A 145 14.46 -29.82 -20.51
N TYR A 146 14.59 -30.59 -19.43
CA TYR A 146 14.03 -31.94 -19.32
C TYR A 146 12.51 -31.97 -19.55
N ASN A 147 11.76 -31.03 -18.98
CA ASN A 147 10.30 -30.97 -19.13
C ASN A 147 9.82 -30.52 -20.53
N GLY A 148 10.73 -30.32 -21.50
CA GLY A 148 10.39 -30.04 -22.89
C GLY A 148 10.06 -28.58 -23.20
N VAL A 149 10.25 -27.65 -22.25
CA VAL A 149 9.72 -26.28 -22.34
C VAL A 149 10.76 -25.20 -22.65
N HIS A 150 12.05 -25.50 -22.57
CA HIS A 150 13.14 -24.57 -22.84
C HIS A 150 14.34 -25.28 -23.48
N TYR A 151 15.10 -24.55 -24.28
CA TYR A 151 16.41 -25.00 -24.75
C TYR A 151 17.49 -24.77 -23.68
N VAL A 152 18.68 -25.35 -23.86
CA VAL A 152 19.81 -25.16 -22.93
C VAL A 152 20.25 -23.70 -22.93
N SER A 153 20.34 -23.07 -24.10
CA SER A 153 20.68 -21.64 -24.18
C SER A 153 19.65 -20.73 -23.51
N ASP A 154 18.36 -21.09 -23.50
CA ASP A 154 17.30 -20.31 -22.83
C ASP A 154 17.53 -20.21 -21.33
N VAL A 155 17.99 -21.33 -20.76
CA VAL A 155 18.24 -21.50 -19.32
C VAL A 155 19.56 -20.87 -18.93
N LEU A 156 20.60 -21.02 -19.74
CA LEU A 156 21.89 -20.35 -19.52
C LEU A 156 21.74 -18.83 -19.57
N LEU A 157 21.07 -18.29 -20.60
CA LEU A 157 20.83 -16.85 -20.71
C LEU A 157 19.94 -16.35 -19.57
N GLY A 158 18.90 -17.12 -19.20
CA GLY A 158 18.07 -16.79 -18.05
C GLY A 158 18.90 -16.69 -16.77
N ALA A 159 19.75 -17.68 -16.49
CA ALA A 159 20.58 -17.71 -15.29
C ALA A 159 21.62 -16.58 -15.25
N THR A 160 22.28 -16.28 -16.38
CA THR A 160 23.27 -15.20 -16.45
C THR A 160 22.64 -13.82 -16.26
N LEU A 161 21.50 -13.56 -16.91
CA LEU A 161 20.73 -12.32 -16.71
C LEU A 161 20.25 -12.23 -15.26
N GLY A 162 19.67 -13.31 -14.73
CA GLY A 162 19.22 -13.47 -13.34
C GLY A 162 20.26 -13.03 -12.31
N ALA A 163 21.41 -13.68 -12.36
CA ALA A 163 22.53 -13.36 -11.48
C ALA A 163 23.05 -11.93 -11.70
N GLY A 164 23.14 -11.48 -12.95
CA GLY A 164 23.65 -10.15 -13.30
C GLY A 164 22.79 -9.01 -12.76
N TYR A 165 21.48 -9.00 -13.04
CA TYR A 165 20.60 -7.94 -12.54
C TYR A 165 20.47 -7.96 -11.02
N ALA A 166 20.54 -9.14 -10.39
CA ALA A 166 20.49 -9.26 -8.93
C ALA A 166 21.74 -8.66 -8.26
N ALA A 167 22.93 -8.93 -8.81
CA ALA A 167 24.17 -8.33 -8.33
C ALA A 167 24.17 -6.80 -8.49
N LEU A 168 23.72 -6.31 -9.65
CA LEU A 168 23.59 -4.87 -9.91
C LEU A 168 22.57 -4.21 -8.98
N LEU A 169 21.44 -4.86 -8.70
CA LEU A 169 20.44 -4.37 -7.75
C LEU A 169 21.02 -4.24 -6.34
N VAL A 170 21.69 -5.28 -5.84
CA VAL A 170 22.32 -5.27 -4.51
C VAL A 170 23.36 -4.16 -4.42
N TRP A 171 24.27 -4.10 -5.39
CA TRP A 171 25.30 -3.07 -5.46
C TRP A 171 24.70 -1.67 -5.54
N GLY A 172 23.73 -1.45 -6.42
CA GLY A 172 23.12 -0.13 -6.63
C GLY A 172 22.37 0.37 -5.40
N LEU A 173 21.60 -0.48 -4.74
CA LEU A 173 20.87 -0.11 -3.52
C LEU A 173 21.81 0.09 -2.32
N ASP A 174 22.88 -0.70 -2.19
CA ASP A 174 23.90 -0.48 -1.16
C ASP A 174 24.62 0.88 -1.35
N ARG A 175 24.98 1.24 -2.58
CA ARG A 175 25.58 2.54 -2.89
C ARG A 175 24.61 3.69 -2.69
N CYS A 176 23.36 3.52 -3.09
CA CYS A 176 22.30 4.49 -2.83
C CYS A 176 22.12 4.69 -1.32
N TRP A 177 22.11 3.63 -0.53
CA TRP A 177 22.05 3.70 0.93
C TRP A 177 23.27 4.39 1.54
N GLY A 178 24.48 4.14 1.03
CA GLY A 178 25.68 4.86 1.48
C GLY A 178 25.56 6.38 1.33
N TRP A 179 24.88 6.85 0.27
CA TRP A 179 24.65 8.27 0.03
C TRP A 179 23.41 8.82 0.76
N VAL A 180 22.23 8.24 0.51
CA VAL A 180 20.96 8.66 1.12
C VAL A 180 20.99 8.45 2.63
N GLY A 181 21.44 7.29 3.09
CA GLY A 181 21.51 6.95 4.50
C GLY A 181 22.33 7.95 5.28
N ARG A 182 23.51 8.33 4.79
CA ARG A 182 24.37 9.33 5.43
C ARG A 182 23.73 10.72 5.51
N GLN A 183 23.03 11.14 4.46
CA GLN A 183 22.45 12.49 4.38
C GLN A 183 21.08 12.60 5.08
N TRP A 184 20.22 11.60 4.91
CA TRP A 184 18.81 11.64 5.31
C TRP A 184 18.53 10.77 6.53
N PHE A 185 19.38 9.80 6.86
CA PHE A 185 19.19 8.86 7.96
C PHE A 185 20.47 8.62 8.80
N PRO A 186 21.23 9.66 9.21
CA PRO A 186 22.57 9.51 9.78
C PRO A 186 22.66 8.52 10.95
N LEU A 187 21.73 8.56 11.92
CA LEU A 187 21.67 7.61 13.03
C LEU A 187 21.42 6.14 12.60
N TRP A 188 20.62 5.90 11.55
CA TRP A 188 20.38 4.53 11.07
C TRP A 188 21.54 4.03 10.24
N TRP A 189 22.10 4.91 9.40
CA TRP A 189 23.31 4.63 8.63
C TRP A 189 24.52 4.36 9.53
N ALA A 190 24.64 5.06 10.66
CA ALA A 190 25.67 4.79 11.66
C ALA A 190 25.61 3.35 12.21
N GLN A 191 24.41 2.80 12.38
CA GLN A 191 24.21 1.43 12.86
C GLN A 191 24.42 0.39 11.75
N LEU A 192 24.05 0.73 10.52
CA LEU A 192 24.16 -0.15 9.35
C LEU A 192 24.73 0.63 8.15
N PRO A 193 26.06 0.81 8.06
CA PRO A 193 26.67 1.62 7.00
C PRO A 193 26.53 1.00 5.59
N SER A 194 26.42 -0.33 5.54
CA SER A 194 26.17 -1.11 4.32
C SER A 194 24.98 -2.05 4.51
N LEU A 195 24.17 -2.19 3.46
CA LEU A 195 23.03 -3.11 3.42
C LEU A 195 23.45 -4.57 3.21
N CYS A 196 24.66 -4.82 2.71
CA CYS A 196 25.16 -6.16 2.42
C CYS A 196 26.41 -6.55 3.22
N ASP A 197 27.23 -5.60 3.66
CA ASP A 197 28.40 -5.87 4.50
C ASP A 197 28.09 -5.68 6.00
N PHE A 198 27.70 -6.79 6.64
CA PHE A 198 27.42 -6.83 8.08
C PHE A 198 28.67 -7.01 8.95
N ASN A 199 29.87 -7.12 8.36
CA ASN A 199 31.11 -7.15 9.13
C ASN A 199 31.64 -5.74 9.42
N SER A 200 31.11 -4.72 8.72
CA SER A 200 31.37 -3.31 8.98
C SER A 200 30.99 -2.93 10.41
N ARG A 201 31.92 -2.32 11.16
CA ARG A 201 31.64 -1.86 12.53
C ARG A 201 30.66 -0.67 12.53
N PRO A 202 29.73 -0.60 13.49
CA PRO A 202 28.91 0.58 13.69
C PRO A 202 29.78 1.83 13.89
N ILE A 203 29.38 2.93 13.28
CA ILE A 203 30.06 4.22 13.36
C ILE A 203 29.45 5.03 14.51
N SER A 204 30.27 5.79 15.23
CA SER A 204 29.77 6.69 16.27
C SER A 204 28.85 7.77 15.67
N PRO A 205 27.69 8.09 16.30
CA PRO A 205 26.76 9.08 15.78
C PRO A 205 27.41 10.44 15.46
N SER A 206 28.35 10.89 16.30
CA SER A 206 29.09 12.15 16.11
C SER A 206 29.93 12.20 14.83
N GLN A 207 30.38 11.06 14.30
CA GLN A 207 31.14 10.96 13.05
C GLN A 207 30.24 10.81 11.83
N SER A 208 29.03 10.26 12.02
CA SER A 208 28.06 10.02 10.94
C SER A 208 27.17 11.21 10.62
N THR A 209 26.87 12.06 11.61
CA THR A 209 25.92 13.16 11.47
C THR A 209 26.54 14.32 10.69
N PRO A 210 25.88 14.85 9.65
CA PRO A 210 26.35 16.03 8.93
C PRO A 210 26.58 17.22 9.87
N SER A 211 27.60 18.06 9.58
CA SER A 211 27.94 19.25 10.38
C SER A 211 26.74 20.14 10.71
N SER A 212 25.82 20.27 9.75
CA SER A 212 24.58 21.05 9.87
C SER A 212 23.56 20.49 10.88
N GLN A 213 23.68 19.23 11.29
CA GLN A 213 22.73 18.52 12.15
C GLN A 213 23.31 18.12 13.51
N LEU A 214 24.60 18.38 13.78
CA LEU A 214 25.27 18.01 15.04
C LEU A 214 24.67 18.66 16.28
N SER A 215 24.07 19.85 16.15
CA SER A 215 23.39 20.55 17.25
C SER A 215 21.98 20.03 17.54
N THR A 216 21.42 19.17 16.68
CA THR A 216 20.05 18.65 16.84
C THR A 216 20.05 17.45 17.79
N PRO A 217 19.18 17.41 18.82
CA PRO A 217 19.06 16.25 19.69
C PRO A 217 18.74 14.96 18.92
N ASN A 218 19.36 13.84 19.32
CA ASN A 218 19.16 12.54 18.66
C ASN A 218 17.69 12.10 18.61
N SER A 219 16.87 12.46 19.60
CA SER A 219 15.43 12.16 19.62
C SER A 219 14.67 12.88 18.50
N GLN A 220 15.02 14.14 18.22
CA GLN A 220 14.44 14.91 17.13
C GLN A 220 14.92 14.40 15.76
N LEU A 221 16.20 14.08 15.63
CA LEU A 221 16.74 13.45 14.42
C LEU A 221 16.06 12.11 14.11
N LEU A 222 15.87 11.27 15.14
CA LEU A 222 15.14 10.00 14.98
C LEU A 222 13.70 10.24 14.52
N SER A 223 13.00 11.24 15.06
CA SER A 223 11.66 11.61 14.59
C SER A 223 11.66 12.03 13.12
N LEU A 224 12.65 12.83 12.70
CA LEU A 224 12.83 13.21 11.29
C LEU A 224 13.10 12.01 10.38
N HIS A 225 13.85 10.99 10.83
CA HIS A 225 14.05 9.77 10.06
C HIS A 225 12.73 9.07 9.78
N TRP A 226 11.89 8.84 10.80
CA TRP A 226 10.59 8.22 10.62
C TRP A 226 9.69 9.04 9.69
N LEU A 227 9.75 10.37 9.78
CA LEU A 227 9.00 11.27 8.91
C LEU A 227 9.44 11.18 7.44
N ARG A 228 10.76 11.19 7.18
CA ARG A 228 11.35 11.03 5.84
C ARG A 228 10.98 9.67 5.26
N LEU A 229 11.09 8.60 6.06
CA LEU A 229 10.68 7.26 5.66
C LEU A 229 9.19 7.22 5.29
N GLY A 230 8.33 7.87 6.07
CA GLY A 230 6.91 7.98 5.75
C GLY A 230 6.62 8.68 4.43
N TYR A 231 7.31 9.78 4.12
CA TYR A 231 7.15 10.42 2.80
C TYR A 231 7.61 9.52 1.65
N ILE A 232 8.71 8.81 1.82
CA ILE A 232 9.21 7.86 0.81
C ILE A 232 8.18 6.75 0.58
N VAL A 233 7.64 6.16 1.66
CA VAL A 233 6.61 5.11 1.58
C VAL A 233 5.36 5.62 0.87
N ILE A 234 4.87 6.81 1.23
CA ILE A 234 3.70 7.42 0.60
C ILE A 234 3.96 7.65 -0.90
N ALA A 235 5.14 8.17 -1.26
CA ALA A 235 5.51 8.40 -2.65
C ALA A 235 5.58 7.08 -3.45
N ILE A 236 6.15 6.02 -2.88
CA ILE A 236 6.21 4.69 -3.50
C ILE A 236 4.79 4.17 -3.78
N PHE A 237 3.90 4.18 -2.78
CA PHE A 237 2.52 3.72 -2.98
C PHE A 237 1.74 4.59 -3.96
N PHE A 238 1.95 5.90 -3.93
CA PHE A 238 1.34 6.83 -4.88
C PHE A 238 1.75 6.51 -6.32
N LEU A 239 3.06 6.38 -6.58
CA LEU A 239 3.58 6.05 -7.90
C LEU A 239 3.17 4.65 -8.35
N ALA A 240 3.19 3.67 -7.46
CA ALA A 240 2.75 2.30 -7.77
C ALA A 240 1.27 2.25 -8.16
N ARG A 241 0.41 3.02 -7.47
CA ARG A 241 -1.01 3.13 -7.81
C ARG A 241 -1.22 3.83 -9.16
N LEU A 242 -0.50 4.91 -9.44
CA LEU A 242 -0.53 5.57 -10.74
C LEU A 242 -0.11 4.62 -11.86
N ALA A 243 0.96 3.85 -11.66
CA ALA A 243 1.39 2.83 -12.62
C ALA A 243 0.33 1.74 -12.82
N TYR A 244 -0.32 1.28 -11.73
CA TYR A 244 -1.37 0.27 -11.78
C TYR A 244 -2.65 0.74 -12.49
N ILE A 245 -3.09 1.97 -12.25
CA ILE A 245 -4.24 2.50 -13.02
C ILE A 245 -3.85 2.79 -14.48
N GLY A 246 -2.59 3.17 -14.73
CA GLY A 246 -2.05 3.41 -16.07
C GLY A 246 -1.89 2.13 -16.90
N SER A 247 -1.67 0.97 -16.27
CA SER A 247 -1.56 -0.31 -16.96
C SER A 247 -2.90 -0.81 -17.51
N SER A 248 -4.02 -0.14 -17.21
CA SER A 248 -5.37 -0.50 -17.68
C SER A 248 -5.74 -1.96 -17.38
N THR A 249 -5.19 -2.52 -16.30
CA THR A 249 -5.40 -3.93 -15.93
C THR A 249 -6.82 -4.21 -15.44
N ILE A 250 -7.52 -3.17 -14.98
CA ILE A 250 -8.90 -3.24 -14.52
C ILE A 250 -9.77 -2.23 -15.29
N GLU A 251 -10.92 -2.70 -15.76
CA GLU A 251 -11.94 -1.85 -16.39
C GLU A 251 -12.64 -0.96 -15.35
N LEU A 252 -13.38 0.06 -15.81
CA LEU A 252 -14.20 0.90 -14.93
C LEU A 252 -15.30 0.06 -14.27
N SER A 253 -15.49 0.28 -12.97
CA SER A 253 -16.67 -0.24 -12.27
C SER A 253 -17.95 0.45 -12.72
N GLU A 254 -19.10 -0.19 -12.48
CA GLU A 254 -20.42 0.39 -12.79
C GLU A 254 -20.61 1.76 -12.11
N ASP A 255 -20.21 1.88 -10.85
CA ASP A 255 -20.29 3.13 -10.09
C ASP A 255 -19.40 4.23 -10.70
N GLU A 256 -18.16 3.91 -11.07
CA GLU A 256 -17.25 4.89 -11.70
C GLU A 256 -17.80 5.36 -13.04
N ALA A 257 -18.28 4.44 -13.89
CA ALA A 257 -18.83 4.77 -15.20
C ALA A 257 -20.11 5.61 -15.09
N TYR A 258 -20.99 5.27 -14.16
CA TYR A 258 -22.21 6.02 -13.88
C TYR A 258 -21.91 7.43 -13.37
N GLN A 259 -20.97 7.56 -12.42
CA GLN A 259 -20.55 8.84 -11.86
C GLN A 259 -19.80 9.69 -12.89
N TRP A 260 -19.08 9.06 -13.81
CA TRP A 260 -18.35 9.77 -14.87
C TRP A 260 -19.30 10.50 -15.82
N GLN A 261 -20.50 9.97 -16.08
CA GLN A 261 -21.52 10.70 -16.84
C GLN A 261 -21.90 12.03 -16.18
N TRP A 262 -21.96 12.06 -14.84
CA TRP A 262 -22.25 13.29 -14.10
C TRP A 262 -21.14 14.34 -14.26
N SER A 263 -19.88 13.92 -14.37
CA SER A 263 -18.78 14.86 -14.58
C SER A 263 -18.88 15.61 -15.92
N LYS A 264 -19.64 15.06 -16.88
CA LYS A 264 -19.92 15.69 -18.19
C LYS A 264 -21.11 16.64 -18.15
N HIS A 265 -21.93 16.58 -17.11
CA HIS A 265 -23.15 17.37 -16.95
C HIS A 265 -23.19 18.04 -15.56
N PRO A 266 -22.38 19.11 -15.34
CA PRO A 266 -22.30 19.76 -14.03
C PRO A 266 -23.67 20.20 -13.51
N ALA A 267 -24.01 19.75 -12.30
CA ALA A 267 -25.23 20.10 -11.60
C ALA A 267 -24.96 20.36 -10.11
N LEU A 268 -25.90 21.03 -9.43
CA LEU A 268 -25.82 21.30 -7.99
C LEU A 268 -25.91 20.03 -7.13
N ALA A 269 -26.58 18.98 -7.63
CA ALA A 269 -26.59 17.62 -7.10
C ALA A 269 -27.02 16.65 -8.22
N TYR A 270 -27.00 15.35 -7.93
CA TYR A 270 -27.42 14.29 -8.83
C TYR A 270 -28.44 13.39 -8.18
N TYR A 271 -29.09 12.54 -8.99
CA TYR A 271 -30.16 11.64 -8.57
C TYR A 271 -29.87 10.93 -7.23
N SER A 272 -28.69 10.31 -7.07
CA SER A 272 -28.38 9.54 -5.87
C SER A 272 -27.32 10.16 -4.96
N LYS A 273 -26.54 11.15 -5.42
CA LYS A 273 -25.37 11.68 -4.70
C LYS A 273 -25.16 13.19 -4.88
N PRO A 274 -24.48 13.84 -3.92
CA PRO A 274 -23.97 15.21 -4.06
C PRO A 274 -22.90 15.37 -5.15
N PRO A 275 -22.49 16.61 -5.50
CA PRO A 275 -21.72 16.86 -6.72
C PRO A 275 -20.22 16.56 -6.62
N GLY A 276 -19.67 16.31 -5.43
CA GLY A 276 -18.23 16.22 -5.19
C GLY A 276 -17.52 15.17 -6.04
N ILE A 277 -18.14 14.01 -6.28
CA ILE A 277 -17.54 12.96 -7.10
C ILE A 277 -17.47 13.35 -8.58
N ALA A 278 -18.51 14.02 -9.10
CA ALA A 278 -18.54 14.49 -10.47
C ALA A 278 -17.46 15.57 -10.70
N VAL A 279 -17.28 16.49 -9.75
CA VAL A 279 -16.21 17.50 -9.80
C VAL A 279 -14.83 16.83 -9.81
N ALA A 280 -14.62 15.83 -8.98
CA ALA A 280 -13.32 15.18 -8.88
C ALA A 280 -12.98 14.36 -10.14
N GLN A 281 -13.95 13.62 -10.71
CA GLN A 281 -13.75 12.94 -11.99
C GLN A 281 -13.56 13.93 -13.13
N TRP A 282 -14.28 15.07 -13.13
CA TRP A 282 -14.09 16.14 -14.11
C TRP A 282 -12.67 16.71 -14.07
N ILE A 283 -12.11 16.99 -12.89
CA ILE A 283 -10.70 17.43 -12.76
C ILE A 283 -9.77 16.38 -13.36
N GLY A 284 -9.97 15.11 -13.03
CA GLY A 284 -9.12 14.03 -13.51
C GLY A 284 -9.16 13.86 -15.03
N THR A 285 -10.35 13.88 -15.64
CA THR A 285 -10.49 13.74 -17.09
C THR A 285 -10.13 15.01 -17.86
N HIS A 286 -10.21 16.19 -17.23
CA HIS A 286 -9.71 17.42 -17.85
C HIS A 286 -8.18 17.45 -17.94
N LEU A 287 -7.49 16.84 -16.96
CA LEU A 287 -6.02 16.76 -16.95
C LEU A 287 -5.47 15.65 -17.85
N TRP A 288 -6.16 14.52 -17.96
CA TRP A 288 -5.63 13.31 -18.61
C TRP A 288 -6.52 12.75 -19.73
N GLY A 289 -7.50 13.53 -20.17
CA GLY A 289 -8.48 13.13 -21.16
C GLY A 289 -9.58 12.24 -20.59
N ASP A 290 -10.62 12.04 -21.40
CA ASP A 290 -11.80 11.21 -21.12
C ASP A 290 -11.45 9.70 -21.17
N THR A 291 -10.63 9.26 -20.22
CA THR A 291 -10.09 7.90 -20.12
C THR A 291 -10.32 7.31 -18.73
N ALA A 292 -10.23 5.98 -18.59
CA ALA A 292 -10.29 5.33 -17.28
C ALA A 292 -9.20 5.82 -16.31
N PHE A 293 -8.02 6.18 -16.84
CA PHE A 293 -6.95 6.81 -16.07
C PHE A 293 -7.38 8.18 -15.55
N GLY A 294 -7.95 9.03 -16.42
CA GLY A 294 -8.47 10.34 -16.04
C GLY A 294 -9.54 10.26 -14.94
N VAL A 295 -10.50 9.34 -15.07
CA VAL A 295 -11.54 9.10 -14.05
C VAL A 295 -10.94 8.75 -12.68
N ARG A 296 -9.87 7.94 -12.66
CA ARG A 296 -9.24 7.43 -11.42
C ARG A 296 -8.14 8.32 -10.85
N PHE A 297 -7.62 9.27 -11.61
CA PHE A 297 -6.41 10.01 -11.28
C PHE A 297 -6.42 10.62 -9.87
N LEU A 298 -7.55 11.16 -9.42
CA LEU A 298 -7.62 11.79 -8.10
C LEU A 298 -7.65 10.81 -6.93
N ALA A 299 -8.02 9.53 -7.10
CA ALA A 299 -8.09 8.58 -5.99
C ALA A 299 -6.70 8.33 -5.33
N PRO A 300 -5.62 8.06 -6.09
CA PRO A 300 -4.27 8.02 -5.52
C PRO A 300 -3.81 9.35 -4.91
N CYS A 301 -4.16 10.48 -5.53
CA CYS A 301 -3.79 11.82 -5.04
C CYS A 301 -4.41 12.12 -3.68
N VAL A 302 -5.72 11.91 -3.56
CA VAL A 302 -6.50 12.07 -2.32
C VAL A 302 -5.93 11.19 -1.21
N THR A 303 -5.61 9.94 -1.54
CA THR A 303 -5.04 8.99 -0.57
C THR A 303 -3.63 9.41 -0.11
N ALA A 304 -2.79 9.86 -1.03
CA ALA A 304 -1.44 10.35 -0.70
C ALA A 304 -1.50 11.60 0.18
N LEU A 305 -2.39 12.55 -0.14
CA LEU A 305 -2.64 13.74 0.67
C LEU A 305 -3.10 13.36 2.08
N MET A 306 -4.10 12.48 2.19
CA MET A 306 -4.59 11.98 3.47
C MET A 306 -3.46 11.37 4.30
N SER A 307 -2.62 10.54 3.68
CA SER A 307 -1.51 9.87 4.36
C SER A 307 -0.44 10.85 4.84
N VAL A 308 -0.11 11.89 4.07
CA VAL A 308 0.81 12.96 4.49
C VAL A 308 0.25 13.70 5.71
N LEU A 309 -1.04 14.03 5.68
CA LEU A 309 -1.70 14.76 6.76
C LEU A 309 -1.80 13.92 8.04
N LEU A 310 -2.12 12.63 7.93
CA LEU A 310 -2.10 11.69 9.06
C LEU A 310 -0.69 11.53 9.63
N LEU A 311 0.31 11.31 8.79
CA LEU A 311 1.70 11.18 9.22
C LEU A 311 2.15 12.43 9.99
N ARG A 312 1.89 13.62 9.46
CA ARG A 312 2.26 14.88 10.12
C ARG A 312 1.48 15.13 11.40
N PHE A 313 0.20 14.76 11.43
CA PHE A 313 -0.62 14.86 12.62
C PHE A 313 -0.04 14.00 13.75
N PHE A 314 0.17 12.70 13.54
CA PHE A 314 0.73 11.83 14.57
C PHE A 314 2.19 12.15 14.91
N ALA A 315 2.98 12.65 13.96
CA ALA A 315 4.33 13.13 14.25
C ALA A 315 4.36 14.31 15.22
N ARG A 316 3.30 15.14 15.24
CA ARG A 316 3.15 16.28 16.15
C ARG A 316 2.47 15.89 17.47
N GLU A 317 1.41 15.09 17.39
CA GLU A 317 0.57 14.75 18.54
C GLU A 317 1.12 13.58 19.37
N ALA A 318 1.94 12.73 18.75
CA ALA A 318 2.52 11.54 19.38
C ALA A 318 3.96 11.33 18.90
N THR A 319 4.19 10.38 18.00
CA THR A 319 5.52 10.14 17.41
C THR A 319 5.42 9.92 15.90
N ALA A 320 6.45 10.33 15.15
CA ALA A 320 6.51 10.08 13.71
C ALA A 320 6.53 8.59 13.37
N LYS A 321 7.08 7.75 14.27
CA LYS A 321 7.03 6.29 14.16
C LYS A 321 5.58 5.81 14.17
N LEU A 322 4.76 6.24 15.14
CA LEU A 322 3.35 5.89 15.18
C LEU A 322 2.62 6.36 13.93
N GLY A 323 2.88 7.59 13.47
CA GLY A 323 2.29 8.12 12.24
C GLY A 323 2.59 7.27 11.02
N LEU A 324 3.83 6.78 10.88
CA LEU A 324 4.20 5.85 9.81
C LEU A 324 3.39 4.54 9.89
N PHE A 325 3.26 3.94 11.07
CA PHE A 325 2.48 2.70 11.24
C PHE A 325 0.99 2.89 10.97
N VAL A 326 0.41 4.04 11.33
CA VAL A 326 -0.98 4.37 10.99
C VAL A 326 -1.15 4.50 9.47
N VAL A 327 -0.21 5.14 8.77
CA VAL A 327 -0.24 5.22 7.30
C VAL A 327 -0.12 3.83 6.65
N PHE A 328 0.77 2.97 7.17
CA PHE A 328 0.86 1.58 6.71
C PHE A 328 -0.43 0.81 6.96
N ALA A 329 -1.02 0.96 8.15
CA ALA A 329 -2.30 0.33 8.47
C ALA A 329 -3.37 0.74 7.46
N ALA A 330 -3.58 2.05 7.29
CA ALA A 330 -4.55 2.59 6.35
C ALA A 330 -4.29 2.12 4.91
N THR A 331 -3.03 2.02 4.50
CA THR A 331 -2.67 1.61 3.13
C THR A 331 -2.84 0.12 2.87
N THR A 332 -2.72 -0.72 3.90
CA THR A 332 -2.81 -2.18 3.81
C THR A 332 -4.20 -2.72 4.18
N THR A 333 -5.08 -1.88 4.72
CA THR A 333 -6.50 -2.20 4.89
C THR A 333 -7.15 -2.39 3.51
N PRO A 334 -7.71 -3.58 3.20
CA PRO A 334 -8.29 -3.87 1.89
C PRO A 334 -9.29 -2.83 1.39
N LEU A 335 -10.24 -2.42 2.23
CA LEU A 335 -11.25 -1.44 1.88
C LEU A 335 -10.65 -0.09 1.45
N LEU A 336 -9.70 0.41 2.21
CA LEU A 336 -9.02 1.67 1.92
C LEU A 336 -8.06 1.55 0.73
N SER A 337 -7.47 0.38 0.51
CA SER A 337 -6.63 0.10 -0.64
C SER A 337 -7.43 0.13 -1.95
N VAL A 338 -8.64 -0.45 -1.96
CA VAL A 338 -9.56 -0.35 -3.10
C VAL A 338 -9.97 1.09 -3.36
N GLY A 339 -10.34 1.84 -2.30
CA GLY A 339 -10.65 3.27 -2.40
C GLY A 339 -9.47 4.17 -2.77
N ALA A 340 -8.24 3.66 -2.75
CA ALA A 340 -7.06 4.37 -3.21
C ALA A 340 -6.77 4.19 -4.71
N VAL A 341 -7.54 3.31 -5.38
CA VAL A 341 -7.40 2.98 -6.80
C VAL A 341 -8.66 3.37 -7.56
N LEU A 342 -9.83 2.96 -7.06
CA LEU A 342 -11.12 3.30 -7.65
C LEU A 342 -11.54 4.70 -7.22
N MET A 343 -12.10 5.49 -8.12
CA MET A 343 -12.60 6.84 -7.80
C MET A 343 -14.12 6.81 -7.62
N THR A 344 -14.55 6.52 -6.39
CA THR A 344 -15.96 6.57 -5.96
C THR A 344 -16.18 7.69 -4.94
N VAL A 345 -17.44 7.92 -4.56
CA VAL A 345 -17.81 8.88 -3.50
C VAL A 345 -17.08 8.65 -2.17
N ASP A 346 -16.63 7.42 -1.91
CA ASP A 346 -16.00 7.03 -0.65
C ASP A 346 -14.61 7.64 -0.48
N CYS A 347 -13.85 7.83 -1.56
CA CYS A 347 -12.49 8.36 -1.53
C CYS A 347 -12.45 9.76 -0.90
N LEU A 348 -13.32 10.64 -1.40
CA LEU A 348 -13.46 12.01 -0.91
C LEU A 348 -14.11 12.02 0.48
N SER A 349 -15.13 11.19 0.67
CA SER A 349 -15.81 11.03 1.96
C SER A 349 -14.83 10.71 3.09
N VAL A 350 -13.94 9.73 2.91
CA VAL A 350 -12.95 9.33 3.91
C VAL A 350 -11.92 10.41 4.17
N LEU A 351 -11.41 11.09 3.13
CA LEU A 351 -10.50 12.23 3.29
C LEU A 351 -11.14 13.32 4.15
N PHE A 352 -12.31 13.81 3.74
CA PHE A 352 -12.95 14.94 4.41
C PHE A 352 -13.43 14.58 5.82
N TRP A 353 -13.92 13.35 6.02
CA TRP A 353 -14.24 12.85 7.35
C TRP A 353 -13.01 12.86 8.26
N THR A 354 -11.88 12.38 7.76
CA THR A 354 -10.60 12.38 8.50
C THR A 354 -10.17 13.80 8.83
N LEU A 355 -10.20 14.73 7.87
CA LEU A 355 -9.79 16.12 8.10
C LEU A 355 -10.69 16.86 9.08
N ALA A 356 -12.01 16.64 9.03
CA ALA A 356 -12.94 17.15 10.02
C ALA A 356 -12.59 16.64 11.43
N MET A 357 -12.28 15.35 11.57
CA MET A 357 -11.90 14.75 12.85
C MET A 357 -10.58 15.33 13.38
N LEU A 358 -9.54 15.45 12.55
CA LEU A 358 -8.23 15.96 12.96
C LEU A 358 -8.29 17.44 13.38
N ASN A 359 -9.03 18.27 12.66
CA ASN A 359 -9.20 19.69 12.99
C ASN A 359 -10.13 19.88 14.21
N GLY A 360 -11.18 19.07 14.32
CA GLY A 360 -12.08 19.08 15.48
C GLY A 360 -11.34 18.71 16.76
N TRP A 361 -10.46 17.70 16.70
CA TRP A 361 -9.56 17.34 17.80
C TRP A 361 -8.67 18.52 18.23
N GLN A 362 -8.00 19.16 17.27
CA GLN A 362 -7.16 20.33 17.54
C GLN A 362 -7.98 21.46 18.18
N ALA A 363 -9.21 21.70 17.70
CA ALA A 363 -10.12 22.70 18.24
C ALA A 363 -10.38 22.45 19.73
N VAL A 364 -10.75 21.22 20.09
CA VAL A 364 -11.07 20.81 21.46
C VAL A 364 -9.87 20.98 22.39
N ARG A 365 -8.67 20.52 21.97
CA ARG A 365 -7.44 20.64 22.77
C ARG A 365 -7.00 22.08 22.99
N SER A 366 -7.27 22.95 22.03
CA SER A 366 -6.78 24.32 22.04
C SER A 366 -7.45 25.21 23.11
N THR A 367 -8.45 24.69 23.80
CA THR A 367 -9.15 25.34 24.94
C THR A 367 -8.78 24.70 26.27
N ASP A 368 -7.92 23.68 26.27
CA ASP A 368 -7.49 23.02 27.49
C ASP A 368 -6.60 23.96 28.34
N ALA A 369 -6.89 23.97 29.63
CA ALA A 369 -6.35 24.87 30.65
C ALA A 369 -4.82 24.91 30.72
N HIS A 370 -4.16 23.82 30.35
CA HIS A 370 -2.71 23.62 30.41
C HIS A 370 -1.93 24.28 29.25
N VAL A 371 -2.61 24.74 28.20
CA VAL A 371 -1.99 25.47 27.06
C VAL A 371 -2.11 26.99 27.24
N ARG A 372 -2.37 27.47 28.47
CA ARG A 372 -2.51 28.91 28.80
C ARG A 372 -1.20 29.69 28.84
N SER A 373 -0.04 29.06 28.63
CA SER A 373 1.27 29.73 28.72
C SER A 373 1.71 30.44 27.44
N THR A 374 0.91 30.44 26.36
CA THR A 374 1.25 31.17 25.13
C THR A 374 0.60 32.56 25.12
N PRO A 375 1.35 33.67 24.94
CA PRO A 375 0.79 35.02 24.95
C PRO A 375 -0.16 35.26 23.77
N THR A 376 -1.31 35.86 24.04
CA THR A 376 -2.24 36.50 23.08
C THR A 376 -2.63 35.66 21.86
N ARG A 377 -3.47 34.64 22.06
CA ARG A 377 -4.18 33.99 20.95
C ARG A 377 -5.27 34.94 20.42
N THR A 378 -5.16 35.37 19.17
CA THR A 378 -6.19 36.21 18.53
C THR A 378 -7.50 35.43 18.36
N TRP A 379 -8.64 36.11 18.41
CA TRP A 379 -9.97 35.49 18.20
C TRP A 379 -10.02 34.66 16.91
N ALA A 380 -9.36 35.14 15.85
CA ALA A 380 -9.27 34.45 14.56
C ALA A 380 -8.56 33.08 14.68
N SER A 381 -7.44 33.03 15.40
CA SER A 381 -6.70 31.78 15.61
C SER A 381 -7.42 30.79 16.57
N ALA A 382 -8.38 31.26 17.37
CA ALA A 382 -9.25 30.42 18.18
C ALA A 382 -10.38 29.77 17.36
N LEU A 383 -10.92 30.50 16.37
CA LEU A 383 -12.01 30.00 15.51
C LEU A 383 -11.52 29.14 14.35
N GLN A 384 -10.30 29.34 13.87
CA GLN A 384 -9.75 28.67 12.69
C GLN A 384 -9.94 27.13 12.69
N PRO A 385 -9.66 26.38 13.77
CA PRO A 385 -9.84 24.92 13.76
C PRO A 385 -11.30 24.49 13.59
N TRP A 386 -12.25 25.21 14.21
CA TRP A 386 -13.67 24.91 14.07
C TRP A 386 -14.21 25.29 12.69
N LEU A 387 -13.78 26.41 12.11
CA LEU A 387 -14.14 26.78 10.74
C LEU A 387 -13.62 25.76 9.72
N LEU A 388 -12.38 25.29 9.88
CA LEU A 388 -11.84 24.20 9.07
C LEU A 388 -12.63 22.91 9.29
N THR A 389 -13.01 22.59 10.53
CA THR A 389 -13.87 21.43 10.82
C THR A 389 -15.20 21.52 10.07
N GLY A 390 -15.88 22.67 10.10
CA GLY A 390 -17.11 22.92 9.36
C GLY A 390 -16.92 22.81 7.85
N LEU A 391 -15.84 23.37 7.31
CA LEU A 391 -15.48 23.25 5.88
C LEU A 391 -15.31 21.79 5.46
N TRP A 392 -14.57 20.98 6.23
CA TRP A 392 -14.36 19.58 5.91
C TRP A 392 -15.63 18.75 6.06
N LEU A 393 -16.47 19.02 7.07
CA LEU A 393 -17.79 18.40 7.19
C LEU A 393 -18.67 18.74 5.98
N ALA A 394 -18.66 19.99 5.54
CA ALA A 394 -19.39 20.47 4.37
C ALA A 394 -18.91 19.77 3.08
N LEU A 395 -17.60 19.71 2.83
CA LEU A 395 -17.04 19.02 1.67
C LEU A 395 -17.28 17.50 1.72
N GLY A 396 -17.25 16.92 2.91
CA GLY A 396 -17.63 15.53 3.14
C GLY A 396 -19.08 15.27 2.77
N PHE A 397 -20.00 16.13 3.24
CA PHE A 397 -21.42 16.06 2.87
C PHE A 397 -21.61 16.21 1.36
N LEU A 398 -20.94 17.19 0.74
CA LEU A 398 -20.95 17.42 -0.72
C LEU A 398 -20.29 16.29 -1.52
N SER A 399 -19.65 15.31 -0.87
CA SER A 399 -19.14 14.09 -1.50
C SER A 399 -20.08 12.91 -1.29
N LYS A 400 -20.60 12.74 -0.07
CA LYS A 400 -21.50 11.64 0.30
C LYS A 400 -22.43 12.09 1.44
N ASN A 401 -23.74 11.97 1.22
CA ASN A 401 -24.77 12.36 2.20
C ASN A 401 -24.56 11.73 3.59
N THR A 402 -24.01 10.51 3.64
CA THR A 402 -23.74 9.81 4.90
C THR A 402 -22.73 10.53 5.79
N ASN A 403 -21.94 11.47 5.27
CA ASN A 403 -21.03 12.28 6.09
C ASN A 403 -21.78 13.18 7.08
N ALA A 404 -23.08 13.41 6.89
CA ALA A 404 -23.93 14.03 7.90
C ALA A 404 -23.90 13.28 9.25
N PHE A 405 -23.69 11.94 9.24
CA PHE A 405 -23.56 11.16 10.47
C PHE A 405 -22.36 11.58 11.33
N GLN A 406 -21.35 12.26 10.76
CA GLN A 406 -20.25 12.77 11.54
C GLN A 406 -20.68 13.84 12.55
N LEU A 407 -21.76 14.58 12.28
CA LEU A 407 -22.36 15.50 13.26
C LEU A 407 -22.88 14.73 14.49
N ALA A 408 -23.52 13.58 14.27
CA ALA A 408 -23.95 12.71 15.34
C ALA A 408 -22.76 12.14 16.12
N CYS A 409 -21.64 11.82 15.45
CA CYS A 409 -20.40 11.43 16.12
C CYS A 409 -19.85 12.54 17.02
N PHE A 410 -19.84 13.81 16.57
CA PHE A 410 -19.43 14.94 17.42
C PHE A 410 -20.38 15.16 18.59
N ALA A 411 -21.70 15.04 18.38
CA ALA A 411 -22.68 15.12 19.46
C ALA A 411 -22.43 14.03 20.51
N LEU A 412 -22.24 12.78 20.07
CA LEU A 412 -21.90 11.66 20.95
C LEU A 412 -20.58 11.89 21.68
N PHE A 413 -19.56 12.40 20.99
CA PHE A 413 -18.27 12.77 21.60
C PHE A 413 -18.45 13.78 22.74
N PHE A 414 -19.25 14.84 22.56
CA PHE A 414 -19.54 15.79 23.63
C PHE A 414 -20.37 15.19 24.78
N VAL A 415 -21.26 14.23 24.47
CA VAL A 415 -22.00 13.48 25.49
C VAL A 415 -21.06 12.61 26.32
N LEU A 416 -20.20 11.83 25.69
CA LEU A 416 -19.32 10.87 26.35
C LEU A 416 -18.14 11.56 27.06
N TRP A 417 -17.58 12.62 26.48
CA TRP A 417 -16.41 13.30 27.02
C TRP A 417 -16.77 14.65 27.67
N LYS A 418 -16.99 14.62 28.98
CA LYS A 418 -17.42 15.79 29.78
C LYS A 418 -16.53 17.04 29.59
N PRO A 419 -15.18 16.99 29.70
CA PRO A 419 -14.30 18.12 29.40
C PRO A 419 -14.54 18.82 28.06
N ALA A 420 -14.89 18.10 27.00
CA ALA A 420 -15.10 18.69 25.68
C ALA A 420 -16.35 19.60 25.61
N ARG A 421 -17.31 19.45 26.53
CA ARG A 421 -18.56 20.24 26.54
C ARG A 421 -18.35 21.74 26.72
N ALA A 422 -17.20 22.15 27.28
CA ALA A 422 -16.84 23.57 27.36
C ALA A 422 -16.84 24.25 25.98
N GLN A 423 -16.54 23.49 24.92
CA GLN A 423 -16.59 23.98 23.53
C GLN A 423 -17.96 24.48 23.11
N LEU A 424 -19.04 23.86 23.61
CA LEU A 424 -20.41 24.23 23.24
C LEU A 424 -20.80 25.64 23.71
N ARG A 425 -20.07 26.20 24.67
CA ARG A 425 -20.23 27.59 25.12
C ARG A 425 -19.50 28.60 24.24
N THR A 426 -18.67 28.14 23.31
CA THR A 426 -17.93 28.99 22.36
C THR A 426 -18.68 29.09 21.04
N THR A 427 -18.43 30.14 20.25
CA THR A 427 -19.05 30.33 18.93
C THR A 427 -18.54 29.38 17.85
N GLY A 428 -17.36 28.76 18.04
CA GLY A 428 -16.68 27.93 17.04
C GLY A 428 -17.53 26.76 16.50
N PRO A 429 -17.98 25.82 17.34
CA PRO A 429 -18.80 24.68 16.88
C PRO A 429 -20.07 25.10 16.15
N TRP A 430 -20.71 26.20 16.57
CA TRP A 430 -21.94 26.71 15.95
C TRP A 430 -21.67 27.33 14.58
N LEU A 431 -20.54 28.02 14.40
CA LEU A 431 -20.10 28.48 13.08
C LEU A 431 -19.80 27.30 12.15
N ALA A 432 -19.18 26.23 12.68
CA ALA A 432 -18.94 25.01 11.91
C ALA A 432 -20.26 24.39 11.41
N LEU A 433 -21.29 24.34 12.27
CA LEU A 433 -22.64 23.91 11.88
C LEU A 433 -23.26 24.83 10.83
N GLY A 434 -23.07 26.15 10.95
CA GLY A 434 -23.51 27.11 9.94
C GLY A 434 -22.89 26.84 8.56
N VAL A 435 -21.58 26.56 8.51
CA VAL A 435 -20.89 26.19 7.25
C VAL A 435 -21.49 24.91 6.64
N VAL A 436 -21.79 23.91 7.46
CA VAL A 436 -22.43 22.67 6.98
C VAL A 436 -23.84 22.95 6.47
N ALA A 437 -24.63 23.75 7.18
CA ALA A 437 -25.99 24.11 6.75
C ALA A 437 -25.99 24.81 5.38
N LEU A 438 -25.02 25.70 5.12
CA LEU A 438 -24.85 26.32 3.81
C LEU A 438 -24.52 25.31 2.71
N ALA A 439 -23.70 24.29 3.02
CA ALA A 439 -23.33 23.24 2.07
C ALA A 439 -24.48 22.29 1.71
N VAL A 440 -25.54 22.25 2.53
CA VAL A 440 -26.76 21.48 2.23
C VAL A 440 -27.63 22.18 1.17
N LEU A 441 -27.53 23.51 1.04
CA LEU A 441 -28.40 24.31 0.17
C LEU A 441 -28.37 23.89 -1.31
N PRO A 442 -27.22 23.65 -1.97
CA PRO A 442 -27.20 23.25 -3.39
C PRO A 442 -28.04 21.99 -3.65
N GLN A 443 -27.98 21.02 -2.74
CA GLN A 443 -28.73 19.78 -2.89
C GLN A 443 -30.22 19.97 -2.63
N LEU A 444 -30.60 20.81 -1.68
CA LEU A 444 -32.01 21.16 -1.45
C LEU A 444 -32.60 21.91 -2.65
N ILE A 445 -31.89 22.89 -3.19
CA ILE A 445 -32.30 23.64 -4.38
C ILE A 445 -32.50 22.69 -5.55
N TRP A 446 -31.51 21.82 -5.82
CA TRP A 446 -31.60 20.85 -6.90
C TRP A 446 -32.77 19.88 -6.71
N ASN A 447 -32.96 19.35 -5.50
CA ASN A 447 -34.07 18.44 -5.23
C ASN A 447 -35.44 19.12 -5.39
N ALA A 448 -35.59 20.35 -4.90
CA ALA A 448 -36.83 21.11 -5.07
C ALA A 448 -37.17 21.33 -6.55
N GLN A 449 -36.16 21.47 -7.41
CA GLN A 449 -36.32 21.61 -8.87
C GLN A 449 -36.60 20.27 -9.59
N HIS A 450 -36.29 19.13 -8.96
CA HIS A 450 -36.37 17.80 -9.58
C HIS A 450 -37.31 16.85 -8.81
N GLY A 451 -38.38 17.39 -8.22
CA GLY A 451 -39.42 16.58 -7.56
C GLY A 451 -38.93 15.76 -6.37
N TRP A 452 -37.90 16.23 -5.66
CA TRP A 452 -37.29 15.55 -4.50
C TRP A 452 -36.71 14.16 -4.80
N ALA A 453 -36.28 13.92 -6.04
CA ALA A 453 -35.81 12.62 -6.52
C ALA A 453 -34.71 11.97 -5.64
N THR A 454 -33.75 12.75 -5.12
CA THR A 454 -32.71 12.18 -4.23
C THR A 454 -33.27 11.75 -2.89
N VAL A 455 -34.21 12.50 -2.33
CA VAL A 455 -34.86 12.17 -1.06
C VAL A 455 -35.67 10.89 -1.20
N GLU A 456 -36.43 10.75 -2.29
CA GLU A 456 -37.18 9.53 -2.60
C GLU A 456 -36.23 8.34 -2.81
N HIS A 457 -35.15 8.52 -3.57
CA HIS A 457 -34.13 7.49 -3.75
C HIS A 457 -33.55 7.01 -2.41
N LEU A 458 -33.20 7.94 -1.51
CA LEU A 458 -32.69 7.63 -0.17
C LEU A 458 -33.74 6.94 0.71
N HIS A 459 -35.00 7.39 0.65
CA HIS A 459 -36.12 6.79 1.37
C HIS A 459 -36.29 5.31 0.98
N ASN A 460 -36.26 5.03 -0.32
CA ASN A 460 -36.37 3.67 -0.87
C ASN A 460 -35.14 2.83 -0.48
N ARG A 461 -33.93 3.37 -0.59
CA ARG A 461 -32.67 2.70 -0.21
C ARG A 461 -32.62 2.35 1.27
N ALA A 462 -33.14 3.21 2.14
CA ALA A 462 -33.19 3.00 3.58
C ALA A 462 -34.34 2.07 4.01
N GLY A 463 -35.23 1.69 3.09
CA GLY A 463 -36.37 0.83 3.39
C GLY A 463 -37.33 1.45 4.41
N LEU A 464 -37.44 2.79 4.46
CA LEU A 464 -38.21 3.49 5.50
C LEU A 464 -39.72 3.19 5.47
N ALA A 465 -40.23 2.70 4.33
CA ALA A 465 -41.60 2.23 4.19
C ALA A 465 -41.82 0.80 4.73
N GLN A 466 -40.76 0.05 5.03
CA GLN A 466 -40.83 -1.31 5.52
C GLN A 466 -40.66 -1.34 7.05
N ALA A 467 -41.45 -2.18 7.73
CA ALA A 467 -41.26 -2.41 9.15
C ALA A 467 -39.89 -3.04 9.40
N TRP A 468 -39.10 -2.43 10.29
CA TRP A 468 -37.78 -2.96 10.65
C TRP A 468 -37.92 -4.34 11.29
N LYS A 469 -37.09 -5.29 10.83
CA LYS A 469 -37.02 -6.66 11.36
C LYS A 469 -35.58 -7.00 11.73
N PHE A 470 -35.35 -7.33 12.99
CA PHE A 470 -34.05 -7.81 13.42
C PHE A 470 -33.72 -9.14 12.76
N THR A 471 -32.59 -9.19 12.05
CA THR A 471 -32.13 -10.39 11.35
C THR A 471 -30.72 -10.71 11.83
N PRO A 472 -30.53 -11.68 12.76
CA PRO A 472 -29.23 -12.00 13.33
C PRO A 472 -28.17 -12.36 12.30
N ASN A 473 -28.56 -13.02 11.21
CA ASN A 473 -27.63 -13.37 10.12
C ASN A 473 -26.99 -12.14 9.49
N TYR A 474 -27.74 -11.06 9.27
CA TYR A 474 -27.17 -9.81 8.74
C TYR A 474 -26.18 -9.16 9.70
N LEU A 475 -26.35 -9.33 11.01
CA LEU A 475 -25.36 -8.86 11.98
C LEU A 475 -24.05 -9.66 11.87
N ILE A 476 -24.15 -10.98 11.76
CA ILE A 476 -22.98 -11.87 11.60
C ILE A 476 -22.27 -11.55 10.28
N ASP A 477 -23.02 -11.48 9.18
CA ASP A 477 -22.49 -11.15 7.85
C ASP A 477 -21.81 -9.79 7.83
N PHE A 478 -22.42 -8.79 8.47
CA PHE A 478 -21.84 -7.45 8.61
C PHE A 478 -20.53 -7.49 9.40
N VAL A 479 -20.50 -8.11 10.58
CA VAL A 479 -19.27 -8.19 11.39
C VAL A 479 -18.17 -8.98 10.67
N ALA A 480 -18.52 -10.07 9.99
CA ALA A 480 -17.57 -10.86 9.20
C ALA A 480 -17.00 -10.06 8.02
N ALA A 481 -17.85 -9.31 7.31
CA ALA A 481 -17.42 -8.44 6.22
C ALA A 481 -16.49 -7.33 6.72
N GLU A 482 -16.82 -6.66 7.83
CA GLU A 482 -15.97 -5.63 8.44
C GLU A 482 -14.62 -6.20 8.90
N LEU A 483 -14.60 -7.39 9.50
CA LEU A 483 -13.37 -8.10 9.87
C LEU A 483 -12.45 -8.36 8.66
N ALA A 484 -13.03 -8.82 7.55
CA ALA A 484 -12.29 -9.07 6.32
C ALA A 484 -11.79 -7.76 5.68
N LEU A 485 -12.64 -6.74 5.61
CA LEU A 485 -12.39 -5.47 4.95
C LEU A 485 -11.43 -4.55 5.70
N LEU A 486 -11.47 -4.56 7.04
CA LEU A 486 -10.64 -3.72 7.92
C LEU A 486 -9.29 -4.35 8.26
N ASN A 487 -9.05 -5.58 7.81
CA ASN A 487 -7.94 -6.46 8.19
C ASN A 487 -8.01 -6.87 9.69
N PRO A 488 -8.11 -8.18 10.00
CA PRO A 488 -8.35 -8.67 11.36
C PRO A 488 -7.33 -8.20 12.40
N ALA A 489 -6.07 -8.01 12.00
CA ALA A 489 -5.02 -7.56 12.91
C ALA A 489 -5.24 -6.12 13.36
N PHE A 490 -5.68 -5.22 12.47
CA PHE A 490 -5.94 -3.83 12.82
C PHE A 490 -7.21 -3.69 13.64
N LEU A 491 -8.23 -4.46 13.33
CA LEU A 491 -9.45 -4.48 14.11
C LEU A 491 -9.16 -4.92 15.56
N ALA A 492 -8.38 -5.99 15.76
CA ALA A 492 -7.96 -6.43 17.10
C ALA A 492 -7.17 -5.34 17.85
N LEU A 493 -6.28 -4.61 17.18
CA LEU A 493 -5.53 -3.50 17.77
C LEU A 493 -6.44 -2.32 18.16
N ILE A 494 -7.41 -1.96 17.31
CA ILE A 494 -8.37 -0.88 17.59
C ILE A 494 -9.22 -1.23 18.82
N PHE A 495 -9.82 -2.42 18.84
CA PHE A 495 -10.62 -2.86 19.98
C PHE A 495 -9.79 -2.97 21.26
N GLY A 496 -8.57 -3.55 21.17
CA GLY A 496 -7.64 -3.59 22.29
C GLY A 496 -7.30 -2.21 22.84
N GLY A 497 -7.07 -1.22 21.97
CA GLY A 497 -6.80 0.16 22.35
C GLY A 497 -8.00 0.86 23.00
N VAL A 498 -9.21 0.68 22.45
CA VAL A 498 -10.44 1.23 23.02
C VAL A 498 -10.71 0.64 24.40
N LEU A 499 -10.59 -0.69 24.56
CA LEU A 499 -10.76 -1.37 25.84
C LEU A 499 -9.72 -0.88 26.85
N ALA A 500 -8.43 -0.87 26.47
CA ALA A 500 -7.36 -0.38 27.35
C ALA A 500 -7.62 1.07 27.80
N THR A 501 -8.06 1.94 26.89
CA THR A 501 -8.39 3.33 27.22
C THR A 501 -9.58 3.41 28.19
N PHE A 502 -10.65 2.67 27.91
CA PHE A 502 -11.84 2.62 28.77
C PHE A 502 -11.52 2.13 30.18
N PHE A 503 -10.70 1.09 30.31
CA PHE A 503 -10.26 0.57 31.61
C PHE A 503 -9.24 1.48 32.31
N SER A 504 -8.37 2.16 31.57
CA SER A 504 -7.42 3.14 32.15
C SER A 504 -8.09 4.44 32.61
N LEU A 505 -9.28 4.75 32.09
CA LEU A 505 -10.13 5.86 32.56
C LEU A 505 -11.06 5.46 33.70
N SER A 506 -11.04 4.19 34.14
CA SER A 506 -11.76 3.80 35.35
C SER A 506 -11.02 4.36 36.58
N PRO A 507 -11.70 5.09 37.48
CA PRO A 507 -11.07 5.69 38.63
C PRO A 507 -10.84 4.61 39.70
N THR A 508 -9.81 3.79 39.53
CA THR A 508 -9.26 3.02 40.65
C THR A 508 -8.20 3.86 41.35
N GLY A 509 -8.64 4.54 42.41
CA GLY A 509 -7.84 4.87 43.59
C GLY A 509 -6.64 5.79 43.38
N GLY A 510 -6.87 7.10 43.54
CA GLY A 510 -5.85 7.91 44.17
C GLY A 510 -5.71 7.47 45.63
N GLU A 511 -4.59 6.82 45.96
CA GLU A 511 -4.04 6.81 47.32
C GLU A 511 -2.56 6.43 47.25
N GLY A 512 -1.71 7.36 47.71
CA GLY A 512 -0.42 7.08 48.34
C GLY A 512 0.70 6.46 47.51
N ARG A 513 1.66 7.28 47.12
CA ARG A 513 3.08 7.08 47.46
C ARG A 513 3.85 8.38 47.25
N GLY A 514 3.87 9.17 48.32
CA GLY A 514 5.07 9.93 48.65
C GLY A 514 6.07 8.95 49.25
N GLU A 515 7.26 8.93 48.67
CA GLU A 515 8.61 8.84 49.26
C GLU A 515 9.61 8.60 48.12
#